data_AF-A0A067D666-F1
#
_entry.id   AF-A0A067D666-F1
#
_cell.length_a   1.000
_cell.length_b   1.000
_cell.length_c   1.000
_cell.angle_alpha   90.00
_cell.angle_beta   90.00
_cell.angle_gamma   90.00
#
_symmetry.space_group_name_H-M   'P 1'
#
loop_
_entity.id
_entity.type
_entity.pdbx_description
1 polymer ?
#
loop_
_entity_poly.entity_id
_entity_poly.type
_entity_poly.pdbx_seq_one_letter_code
_entity_poly.pdbx_strand_id
1 'polypeptide(L)'
;MVGPSAKRNCRGEYTNADPSNGLCKADLQNITACIGKLCIQNIYEPQCSLDILRRPVQFMWDRAIIEEDSFDFLYSPVQSAPRHWCRKDNYFYSYNWANNKAVQKALRVREGTVEYWTRCNKSLSYTSDVSSGVDYHRKLTKKGYQVLVYR
;
A
#
# COMPACT_ATOMS: atom_id res chain seq x y z
N MET A 1 -12.67 -11.44 -3.66
CA MET A 1 -13.52 -12.62 -3.43
C MET A 1 -14.95 -12.13 -3.28
N VAL A 2 -15.91 -12.73 -3.98
CA VAL A 2 -17.32 -12.35 -3.90
C VAL A 2 -18.11 -13.64 -3.65
N GLY A 3 -18.80 -13.69 -2.51
CA GLY A 3 -19.61 -14.85 -2.13
C GLY A 3 -20.87 -15.01 -2.99
N PRO A 4 -21.50 -16.20 -3.02
CA PRO A 4 -22.71 -16.45 -3.82
C PRO A 4 -23.87 -15.51 -3.53
N SER A 5 -24.08 -15.14 -2.25
CA SER A 5 -25.11 -14.17 -1.83
C SER A 5 -24.86 -12.80 -2.46
N ALA A 6 -23.65 -12.27 -2.28
CA ALA A 6 -23.24 -10.99 -2.86
C ALA A 6 -23.32 -10.98 -4.39
N LYS A 7 -22.97 -12.08 -5.07
CA LYS A 7 -23.15 -12.20 -6.53
C LYS A 7 -24.61 -12.01 -6.95
N ARG A 8 -25.54 -12.63 -6.21
CA ARG A 8 -26.98 -12.56 -6.47
C ARG A 8 -27.56 -11.18 -6.14
N ASN A 9 -27.24 -10.66 -4.95
CA ASN A 9 -27.86 -9.46 -4.41
C ASN A 9 -27.29 -8.17 -5.02
N CYS A 10 -26.00 -8.15 -5.37
CA CYS A 10 -25.33 -6.99 -5.96
C CYS A 10 -25.27 -7.02 -7.50
N ARG A 11 -25.52 -8.16 -8.15
CA ARG A 11 -25.62 -8.28 -9.62
C ARG A 11 -24.42 -7.73 -10.41
N GLY A 12 -23.22 -7.75 -9.84
CA GLY A 12 -22.00 -7.20 -10.46
C GLY A 12 -21.61 -5.80 -9.96
N GLU A 13 -22.52 -5.09 -9.32
CA GLU A 13 -22.30 -3.75 -8.78
C GLU A 13 -21.71 -3.81 -7.36
N TYR A 14 -20.39 -3.99 -7.26
CA TYR A 14 -19.69 -4.13 -5.97
C TYR A 14 -19.02 -2.84 -5.47
N THR A 15 -18.78 -1.88 -6.36
CA THR A 15 -18.09 -0.63 -6.06
C THR A 15 -19.07 0.53 -5.87
N ASN A 16 -20.08 0.62 -6.74
CA ASN A 16 -21.12 1.65 -6.71
C ASN A 16 -22.50 1.00 -6.54
N ALA A 17 -22.64 0.19 -5.48
CA ALA A 17 -23.90 -0.46 -5.18
C ALA A 17 -25.01 0.56 -4.89
N ASP A 18 -26.22 0.29 -5.38
CA ASP A 18 -27.41 1.09 -5.12
C ASP A 18 -27.63 1.25 -3.59
N PRO A 19 -27.65 2.49 -3.06
CA PRO A 19 -27.84 2.74 -1.64
C PRO A 19 -29.14 2.17 -1.08
N SER A 20 -30.17 2.00 -1.93
CA SER A 20 -31.47 1.45 -1.54
C SER A 20 -31.48 -0.09 -1.46
N ASN A 21 -30.49 -0.77 -2.06
CA ASN A 21 -30.38 -2.22 -2.02
C ASN A 21 -29.75 -2.69 -0.70
N GLY A 22 -30.60 -2.82 0.33
CA GLY A 22 -30.18 -3.24 1.67
C GLY A 22 -29.51 -4.62 1.73
N LEU A 23 -29.93 -5.56 0.88
CA LEU A 23 -29.34 -6.91 0.81
C LEU A 23 -27.89 -6.86 0.29
N CYS A 24 -27.66 -6.12 -0.80
CA CYS A 24 -26.31 -5.93 -1.31
C CYS A 24 -25.43 -5.20 -0.30
N LYS A 25 -25.94 -4.16 0.36
CA LYS A 25 -25.20 -3.43 1.40
C LYS A 25 -24.76 -4.35 2.55
N ALA A 26 -25.66 -5.21 3.04
CA ALA A 26 -25.34 -6.17 4.09
C ALA A 26 -24.27 -7.18 3.65
N ASP A 27 -24.39 -7.71 2.42
CA ASP A 27 -23.37 -8.59 1.84
C ASP A 27 -22.00 -7.92 1.71
N LEU A 28 -21.96 -6.67 1.22
CA LEU A 28 -20.72 -5.89 1.09
C LEU A 28 -20.11 -5.56 2.46
N GLN A 29 -20.92 -5.28 3.48
CA GLN A 29 -20.45 -5.10 4.86
C GLN A 29 -19.78 -6.37 5.40
N ASN A 30 -20.40 -7.53 5.19
CA ASN A 30 -19.84 -8.82 5.60
C ASN A 30 -18.53 -9.13 4.86
N ILE A 31 -18.48 -8.88 3.55
CA ILE A 31 -17.24 -9.02 2.77
C ILE A 31 -16.15 -8.10 3.32
N THR A 32 -16.47 -6.83 3.56
CA THR A 32 -15.54 -5.83 4.09
C THR A 32 -14.98 -6.25 5.45
N ALA A 33 -15.83 -6.76 6.35
CA ALA A 33 -15.40 -7.26 7.65
C ALA A 33 -14.45 -8.48 7.51
N CYS A 34 -14.74 -9.38 6.56
CA CYS A 34 -13.93 -10.57 6.30
C CYS A 34 -12.53 -10.21 5.76
N ILE A 35 -12.46 -9.27 4.81
CA ILE A 35 -11.18 -8.87 4.20
C ILE A 35 -10.46 -7.75 4.95
N GLY A 36 -11.06 -7.15 5.97
CA GLY A 36 -10.52 -5.99 6.69
C GLY A 36 -9.19 -6.26 7.40
N LYS A 37 -8.86 -7.53 7.66
CA LYS A 37 -7.59 -7.97 8.23
C LYS A 37 -6.55 -8.39 7.19
N LEU A 38 -6.82 -8.22 5.89
CA LEU A 38 -5.89 -8.54 4.81
C LEU A 38 -5.19 -7.28 4.31
N CYS A 39 -3.91 -7.41 3.95
CA CYS A 39 -3.18 -6.36 3.28
C CYS A 39 -3.69 -6.22 1.83
N ILE A 40 -4.19 -5.03 1.47
CA ILE A 40 -4.74 -4.79 0.13
C ILE A 40 -3.68 -4.89 -0.96
N GLN A 41 -2.40 -4.68 -0.61
CA GLN A 41 -1.27 -4.80 -1.54
C GLN A 41 -0.84 -6.27 -1.72
N ASN A 42 -1.04 -7.12 -0.71
CA ASN A 42 -0.74 -8.55 -0.79
C ASN A 42 -1.67 -9.35 0.15
N ILE A 43 -2.63 -10.08 -0.41
CA ILE A 43 -3.64 -10.79 0.39
C ILE A 43 -3.09 -11.95 1.23
N TYR A 44 -1.85 -12.38 0.97
CA TYR A 44 -1.18 -13.37 1.81
C TYR A 44 -0.63 -12.76 3.10
N GLU A 45 -0.64 -11.42 3.22
CA GLU A 45 -0.16 -10.69 4.37
C GLU A 45 -1.32 -10.19 5.24
N PRO A 46 -1.14 -10.18 6.57
CA PRO A 46 -2.10 -9.54 7.46
C PRO A 46 -2.09 -8.03 7.23
N GLN A 47 -3.21 -7.40 7.57
CA GLN A 47 -3.27 -5.96 7.63
C GLN A 47 -2.39 -5.48 8.78
N CYS A 48 -1.30 -4.81 8.41
CA CYS A 48 -0.39 -4.20 9.34
C CYS A 48 -0.84 -2.77 9.65
N SER A 49 -1.20 -2.53 10.91
CA SER A 49 -1.29 -1.20 11.49
C SER A 49 0.10 -0.55 11.48
N LEU A 50 0.15 0.78 11.28
CA LEU A 50 1.37 1.57 11.40
C LEU A 50 1.75 1.75 12.90
N ASP A 51 1.64 0.70 13.71
CA ASP A 51 1.83 0.74 15.18
C ASP A 51 3.30 0.86 15.62
N ILE A 52 4.22 1.06 14.67
CA ILE A 52 5.59 1.48 14.98
C ILE A 52 5.64 2.96 15.40
N LEU A 53 4.56 3.73 15.20
CA LEU A 53 4.50 5.15 15.50
C LEU A 53 3.52 5.41 16.65
N ARG A 54 3.92 5.04 17.88
CA ARG A 54 3.14 5.24 19.11
C ARG A 54 3.19 6.69 19.64
N ARG A 55 3.24 7.66 18.72
CA ARG A 55 2.92 9.10 18.82
C ARG A 55 2.52 9.56 17.41
N PRO A 56 1.61 10.53 17.27
CA PRO A 56 0.79 10.67 16.08
C PRO A 56 1.68 11.10 14.91
N VAL A 57 2.07 10.16 14.06
CA VAL A 57 2.36 10.45 12.67
C VAL A 57 1.02 10.60 11.97
N GLN A 58 0.29 11.61 12.45
CA GLN A 58 -0.80 12.26 11.76
C GLN A 58 -0.14 12.79 10.47
N PHE A 59 -0.36 12.06 9.38
CA PHE A 59 0.02 12.40 8.02
C PHE A 59 1.52 12.40 7.69
N MET A 60 2.02 11.22 7.29
CA MET A 60 3.11 11.09 6.29
C MET A 60 2.62 11.52 4.87
N TRP A 61 1.74 12.53 4.83
CA TRP A 61 1.12 13.18 3.67
C TRP A 61 1.17 14.71 3.79
N ASP A 62 1.54 15.27 4.95
CA ASP A 62 1.77 16.69 5.12
C ASP A 62 3.27 16.98 5.08
N ARG A 63 3.66 17.80 4.11
CA ARG A 63 5.04 18.20 3.77
C ARG A 63 5.68 19.13 4.82
N ALA A 64 5.14 19.20 6.04
CA ALA A 64 5.31 20.35 6.94
C ALA A 64 6.17 20.09 8.19
N ILE A 65 6.67 18.88 8.43
CA ILE A 65 7.50 18.61 9.63
C ILE A 65 8.77 17.88 9.21
N ILE A 66 9.68 18.63 8.59
CA ILE A 66 11.11 18.35 8.68
C ILE A 66 11.58 19.20 9.86
N GLU A 67 11.57 18.62 11.06
CA GLU A 67 12.48 19.07 12.10
C GLU A 67 13.26 17.87 12.61
N GLU A 68 14.57 18.06 12.55
CA GLU A 68 15.62 17.26 13.17
C GLU A 68 15.23 16.97 14.63
N ASP A 69 15.12 15.71 15.02
CA ASP A 69 15.98 15.15 16.06
C ASP A 69 15.64 13.68 16.38
N SER A 70 16.65 12.99 16.89
CA SER A 70 16.56 11.83 17.77
C SER A 70 16.35 10.43 17.14
N PHE A 71 17.51 9.89 16.81
CA PHE A 71 17.90 8.50 16.79
C PHE A 71 17.68 7.82 18.17
N ASP A 72 16.48 7.31 18.48
CA ASP A 72 16.31 6.48 19.70
C ASP A 72 15.22 5.40 19.62
N PHE A 73 15.21 4.62 18.52
CA PHE A 73 14.32 3.44 18.42
C PHE A 73 15.05 2.10 18.64
N LEU A 74 16.38 2.12 18.76
CA LEU A 74 17.17 0.88 18.89
C LEU A 74 17.20 0.30 20.32
N TYR A 75 16.64 0.98 21.33
CA TYR A 75 16.80 0.60 22.73
C TYR A 75 15.52 0.62 23.59
N SER A 76 14.34 0.35 23.04
CA SER A 76 13.17 0.08 23.89
C SER A 76 12.86 -1.43 23.95
N PRO A 77 13.16 -2.11 25.08
CA PRO A 77 12.82 -3.52 25.27
C PRO A 77 11.35 -3.65 25.66
N VAL A 78 10.44 -3.34 24.73
CA VAL A 78 9.02 -3.63 24.95
C VAL A 78 8.74 -5.03 24.45
N GLN A 79 8.89 -5.99 25.38
CA GLN A 79 8.29 -7.32 25.26
C GLN A 79 6.78 -7.15 25.02
N SER A 80 6.39 -7.20 23.76
CA SER A 80 5.01 -7.32 23.31
C SER A 80 4.97 -8.56 22.45
N ALA A 81 3.93 -9.38 22.62
CA ALA A 81 3.64 -10.63 21.90
C ALA A 81 4.22 -10.63 20.47
N PRO A 82 4.74 -11.77 19.94
CA PRO A 82 5.55 -11.81 18.73
C PRO A 82 4.91 -10.93 17.66
N ARG A 83 5.51 -9.75 17.43
CA ARG A 83 4.99 -8.81 16.45
C ARG A 83 4.91 -9.57 15.13
N HIS A 84 3.71 -9.75 14.62
CA HIS A 84 3.55 -10.34 13.29
C HIS A 84 4.40 -9.51 12.33
N TRP A 85 5.29 -10.18 11.60
CA TRP A 85 6.19 -9.51 10.66
C TRP A 85 5.36 -8.71 9.65
N CYS A 86 5.73 -7.45 9.44
CA CYS A 86 5.05 -6.55 8.53
C CYS A 86 6.02 -6.07 7.46
N ARG A 87 5.66 -6.29 6.17
CA ARG A 87 6.47 -5.84 5.03
C ARG A 87 6.79 -4.34 5.08
N LYS A 88 5.87 -3.55 5.65
CA LYS A 88 6.03 -2.10 5.81
C LYS A 88 7.21 -1.72 6.70
N ASP A 89 7.63 -2.58 7.63
CA ASP A 89 8.72 -2.29 8.55
C ASP A 89 10.05 -2.23 7.81
N ASN A 90 10.20 -3.10 6.79
CA ASN A 90 11.38 -3.10 5.91
C ASN A 90 11.53 -1.80 5.12
N TYR A 91 10.47 -0.98 5.04
CA TYR A 91 10.49 0.24 4.26
C TYR A 91 11.34 1.33 4.87
N PHE A 92 11.49 1.32 6.20
CA PHE A 92 12.34 2.22 6.94
C PHE A 92 13.79 2.22 6.41
N TYR A 93 14.33 1.03 6.14
CA TYR A 93 15.69 0.89 5.62
C TYR A 93 15.89 1.60 4.28
N SER A 94 14.88 1.60 3.41
CA SER A 94 14.97 2.29 2.13
C SER A 94 15.05 3.81 2.28
N TYR A 95 14.34 4.39 3.26
CA TYR A 95 14.40 5.82 3.53
C TYR A 95 15.76 6.22 4.09
N ASN A 96 16.30 5.46 5.06
CA ASN A 96 17.62 5.72 5.60
C ASN A 96 18.72 5.61 4.54
N TRP A 97 18.65 4.57 3.72
CA TRP A 97 19.66 4.33 2.70
C TRP A 97 19.59 5.36 1.57
N ALA A 98 18.40 5.63 0.99
CA ALA A 98 18.27 6.52 -0.16
C ALA A 98 18.44 8.00 0.18
N ASN A 99 18.22 8.39 1.44
CA ASN A 99 18.42 9.77 1.92
C ASN A 99 19.80 10.03 2.53
N ASN A 100 20.64 9.00 2.67
CA ASN A 100 22.02 9.18 3.10
C ASN A 100 22.81 9.95 2.01
N LYS A 101 23.45 11.06 2.38
CA LYS A 101 24.21 11.91 1.45
C LYS A 101 25.41 11.19 0.80
N ALA A 102 26.06 10.28 1.53
CA ALA A 102 27.15 9.48 0.97
C ALA A 102 26.63 8.52 -0.11
N VAL A 103 25.46 7.90 0.11
CA VAL A 103 24.79 7.06 -0.89
C VAL A 103 24.37 7.89 -2.11
N GLN A 104 23.74 9.05 -1.91
CA GLN A 104 23.36 9.96 -3.00
C GLN A 104 24.57 10.40 -3.84
N LYS A 105 25.69 10.73 -3.17
CA LYS A 105 26.96 11.07 -3.83
C LYS A 105 27.52 9.89 -4.64
N ALA A 106 27.50 8.67 -4.08
CA ALA A 106 27.96 7.47 -4.78
C ALA A 106 27.11 7.15 -6.02
N LEU A 107 25.78 7.37 -5.94
CA LEU A 107 24.84 7.23 -7.05
C LEU A 107 24.84 8.43 -8.02
N ARG A 108 25.67 9.44 -7.77
CA ARG A 108 25.76 10.68 -8.57
C ARG A 108 24.43 11.42 -8.70
N VAL A 109 23.62 11.42 -7.64
CA VAL A 109 22.43 12.26 -7.54
C VAL A 109 22.87 13.72 -7.56
N ARG A 110 22.26 14.52 -8.44
CA ARG A 110 22.57 15.95 -8.56
C ARG A 110 22.11 16.69 -7.31
N GLU A 111 23.03 17.41 -6.67
CA GLU A 111 22.72 18.21 -5.50
C GLU A 111 21.62 19.25 -5.81
N GLY A 112 20.70 19.46 -4.87
CA GLY A 112 19.54 20.34 -5.05
C GLY A 112 18.37 19.76 -5.87
N THR A 113 18.52 18.60 -6.54
CA THR A 113 17.40 18.02 -7.33
C THR A 113 16.43 17.18 -6.51
N VAL A 114 16.91 16.56 -5.43
CA VAL A 114 16.10 15.76 -4.51
C VAL A 114 16.44 16.19 -3.09
N GLU A 115 15.51 16.87 -2.45
CA GLU A 115 15.62 17.29 -1.05
C GLU A 115 15.49 16.06 -0.13
N TYR A 116 14.38 15.33 -0.27
CA TYR A 116 14.11 14.07 0.42
C TYR A 116 13.50 13.06 -0.56
N TRP A 117 14.16 11.93 -0.72
CA TRP A 117 13.67 10.81 -1.51
C TRP A 117 12.53 10.11 -0.76
N THR A 118 11.40 9.98 -1.45
CA THR A 118 10.27 9.16 -1.02
C THR A 118 10.02 8.06 -2.03
N ARG A 119 9.59 6.89 -1.56
CA ARG A 119 9.35 5.75 -2.45
C ARG A 119 8.16 5.96 -3.39
N CYS A 120 7.06 6.48 -2.85
CA CYS A 120 5.82 6.67 -3.60
C CYS A 120 5.42 8.14 -3.49
N ASN A 121 5.68 8.90 -4.56
CA ASN A 121 5.24 10.28 -4.64
C ASN A 121 3.76 10.33 -5.06
N LYS A 122 2.88 10.54 -4.08
CA LYS A 122 1.43 10.62 -4.30
C LYS A 122 0.95 12.03 -4.64
N SER A 123 1.82 13.02 -4.60
CA SER A 123 1.54 14.38 -5.06
C SER A 123 1.61 14.51 -6.58
N LEU A 124 2.07 13.46 -7.28
CA LEU A 124 2.02 13.41 -8.73
C LEU A 124 0.56 13.38 -9.18
N SER A 125 0.16 14.41 -9.93
CA SER A 125 -1.11 14.41 -10.62
C SER A 125 -1.01 13.46 -11.81
N TYR A 126 -1.56 12.26 -11.64
CA TYR A 126 -1.67 11.27 -12.70
C TYR A 126 -3.14 10.84 -12.85
N THR A 127 -3.65 10.92 -14.08
CA THR A 127 -4.98 10.41 -14.40
C THR A 127 -4.85 8.96 -14.84
N SER A 128 -5.46 8.05 -14.08
CA SER A 128 -5.53 6.64 -14.44
C SER A 128 -6.50 6.44 -15.61
N ASP A 129 -5.97 6.06 -16.76
CA ASP A 129 -6.70 5.82 -18.01
C ASP A 129 -6.90 4.31 -18.29
N VAL A 130 -6.12 3.44 -17.64
CA VAL A 130 -6.23 1.98 -17.77
C VAL A 130 -6.78 1.36 -16.49
N SER A 131 -7.99 0.80 -16.56
CA SER A 131 -8.65 0.12 -15.44
C SER A 131 -8.21 -1.32 -15.24
N SER A 132 -7.73 -1.99 -16.29
CA SER A 132 -7.29 -3.39 -16.24
C SER A 132 -6.22 -3.70 -17.29
N GLY A 133 -5.15 -4.37 -16.88
CA GLY A 133 -4.12 -4.89 -17.77
C GLY A 133 -4.52 -6.14 -18.55
N VAL A 134 -5.65 -6.80 -18.21
CA VAL A 134 -5.99 -8.14 -18.72
C VAL A 134 -6.08 -8.18 -20.25
N ASP A 135 -6.66 -7.17 -20.88
CA ASP A 135 -6.78 -7.15 -22.34
C ASP A 135 -5.42 -6.95 -23.03
N TYR A 136 -4.50 -6.22 -22.40
CA TYR A 136 -3.13 -6.08 -22.87
C TYR A 136 -2.36 -7.40 -22.75
N HIS A 137 -2.50 -8.10 -21.62
CA HIS A 137 -1.90 -9.41 -21.42
C HIS A 137 -2.40 -10.39 -22.50
N ARG A 138 -3.71 -10.42 -22.76
CA ARG A 138 -4.31 -11.26 -23.83
C ARG A 138 -3.74 -10.93 -25.21
N LYS A 139 -3.60 -9.64 -25.54
CA LYS A 139 -3.01 -9.19 -26.83
C LYS A 139 -1.56 -9.64 -26.95
N LEU A 140 -0.76 -9.53 -25.89
CA LEU A 140 0.65 -9.94 -25.87
C LEU A 140 0.79 -11.47 -25.99
N THR A 141 -0.02 -12.23 -25.27
CA THR A 141 0.01 -13.70 -25.38
C THR A 141 -0.36 -14.18 -26.79
N LYS A 142 -1.34 -13.54 -27.45
CA LYS A 142 -1.67 -13.85 -28.85
C LYS A 142 -0.52 -13.57 -29.84
N LYS A 143 0.39 -12.66 -29.50
CA LYS A 143 1.61 -12.38 -30.28
C LYS A 143 2.77 -13.35 -29.97
N GLY A 144 2.57 -14.30 -29.05
CA GLY A 144 3.59 -15.27 -28.65
C GLY A 144 4.43 -14.85 -27.45
N TYR A 145 4.12 -13.73 -26.78
CA TYR A 145 4.83 -13.34 -25.56
C TYR A 145 4.39 -14.17 -24.35
N GLN A 146 5.36 -14.63 -23.58
CA GLN A 146 5.12 -15.26 -22.29
C GLN A 146 4.80 -14.19 -21.24
N VAL A 147 3.77 -14.45 -20.43
CA VAL A 147 3.33 -13.55 -19.37
C VAL A 147 3.44 -14.28 -18.05
N LEU A 148 4.22 -13.73 -17.12
CA LEU A 148 4.31 -14.21 -15.74
C LEU A 148 3.44 -13.32 -14.84
N VAL A 149 2.48 -13.93 -14.16
CA VAL A 149 1.70 -13.26 -13.10
C VAL A 149 2.01 -13.96 -11.80
N TYR A 150 2.59 -13.21 -10.85
CA TYR A 150 2.90 -13.71 -9.51
C TYR A 150 2.19 -12.85 -8.46
N ARG A 151 1.99 -13.43 -7.29
CA ARG A 151 1.30 -12.81 -6.16
C ARG A 151 2.03 -13.11 -4.86
#